data_AF-A0A9W9VW43-F1
#
_entry.id   AF-A0A9W9VW43-F1
#
_cell.length_a   1.000
_cell.length_b   1.000
_cell.length_c   1.000
_cell.angle_alpha   90.00
_cell.angle_beta   90.00
_cell.angle_gamma   90.00
#
_symmetry.space_group_name_H-M   'P 1'
#
loop_
_entity.id
_entity.type
_entity.pdbx_description
1 polymer ?
#
loop_
_entity_poly.entity_id
_entity_poly.type
_entity_poly.pdbx_seq_one_letter_code
_entity_poly.pdbx_strand_id
1 'polypeptide(L)'
;MATTDRFGSQKVRRLSSLDADRADLYGGPNVVIPPKYLMASTRDRDLNPDIEMDKNHSDEEAISSEEESSSVTTPLTIPPMTVSDDFALAFDIDGVLIRGGQAIPEAIEAMKYINGENPYGVKVPYIFLTNGGGKTEKERCQDLSRQLDYEVCPGQFICGHTPMREMAERYDTVLVVGGEGEKCRIVAEEYGFRNVITPGDIIKTRHDTTPFRKLTDEEYKNSRVLDLDSVQIEAIFVFADSRDWAGDQQIILDCLMSVNGKLGTRSETFDEGPPIYFSHNDVVWSTSHEHSRIGMGALRASLEALYKAVTGKELKTVAFGKPQMGTFQFATRLLSKWRRDSHGIGHAPSTVYFVGDTPESDIRGTNEFNEISENEWYSVLVKTGVWQEGTIPRYPPKKIVNNIYDAVKFAVEREQQKIYSNRGHVRDGLQDSLTENSLKN
;
A
#
# COMPACT_ATOMS: atom_id res chain seq x y z
N MET A 1 -30.28 9.97 45.01
CA MET A 1 -30.24 10.62 43.67
C MET A 1 -28.86 10.36 43.10
N ALA A 2 -28.74 10.02 41.82
CA ALA A 2 -27.47 9.88 41.13
C ALA A 2 -27.40 10.94 40.02
N THR A 3 -26.26 11.60 39.88
CA THR A 3 -26.00 12.62 38.85
C THR A 3 -25.00 12.06 37.84
N THR A 4 -25.37 12.11 36.56
CA THR A 4 -24.56 11.62 35.45
C THR A 4 -23.61 12.70 34.95
N ASP A 5 -22.30 12.43 34.99
CA ASP A 5 -21.32 13.24 34.26
C ASP A 5 -21.19 12.78 32.81
N ARG A 6 -20.90 13.72 31.91
CA ARG A 6 -20.93 13.51 30.45
C ARG A 6 -19.55 13.14 29.91
N PHE A 7 -19.52 12.24 28.93
CA PHE A 7 -18.35 12.05 28.08
C PHE A 7 -17.99 13.37 27.37
N GLY A 8 -16.77 13.85 27.59
CA GLY A 8 -16.26 15.06 26.93
C GLY A 8 -15.60 14.72 25.59
N SER A 9 -15.87 15.54 24.56
CA SER A 9 -15.16 15.47 23.28
C SER A 9 -13.65 15.61 23.49
N GLN A 10 -12.87 14.65 23.02
CA GLN A 10 -11.42 14.83 22.89
C GLN A 10 -11.14 16.01 21.96
N LYS A 11 -10.30 16.95 22.40
CA LYS A 11 -9.85 18.09 21.57
C LYS A 11 -8.48 17.75 21.00
N VAL A 12 -8.42 17.60 19.67
CA VAL A 12 -7.15 17.47 18.93
C VAL A 12 -6.26 18.68 19.21
N ARG A 13 -5.01 18.44 19.63
CA ARG A 13 -4.02 19.49 19.86
C ARG A 13 -3.31 19.80 18.54
N ARG A 14 -3.32 21.08 18.13
CA ARG A 14 -2.52 21.56 17.00
C ARG A 14 -1.14 21.97 17.52
N LEU A 15 -0.09 21.46 16.91
CA LEU A 15 1.30 21.72 17.31
C LEU A 15 2.06 22.43 16.18
N SER A 16 2.91 23.37 16.59
CA SER A 16 3.91 24.00 15.71
C SER A 16 5.05 23.03 15.49
N SER A 17 5.50 22.89 14.24
CA SER A 17 6.67 22.07 13.88
C SER A 17 8.01 22.63 14.36
N LEU A 18 8.03 23.86 14.89
CA LEU A 18 9.23 24.50 15.46
C LEU A 18 9.35 24.35 16.98
N ASP A 19 8.26 23.95 17.65
CA ASP A 19 8.10 24.02 19.11
C ASP A 19 7.63 22.67 19.71
N ALA A 20 7.77 21.57 18.96
CA ALA A 20 7.28 20.24 19.35
C ALA A 20 8.39 19.44 20.04
N ASP A 21 8.13 18.97 21.27
CA ASP A 21 9.13 18.31 22.11
C ASP A 21 8.99 16.78 22.08
N ARG A 22 10.03 16.05 22.51
CA ARG A 22 10.04 14.56 22.44
C ARG A 22 8.89 13.89 23.21
N ALA A 23 8.27 14.59 24.16
CA ALA A 23 7.11 14.12 24.92
C ALA A 23 5.78 14.17 24.13
N ASP A 24 5.60 15.14 23.22
CA ASP A 24 4.31 15.35 22.51
C ASP A 24 3.99 14.22 21.51
N LEU A 25 4.99 13.40 21.14
CA LEU A 25 4.83 12.23 20.28
C LEU A 25 4.12 11.03 20.95
N TYR A 26 3.95 11.05 22.28
CA TYR A 26 3.42 9.91 23.05
C TYR A 26 2.03 10.18 23.66
N GLY A 27 1.41 11.33 23.38
CA GLY A 27 0.20 11.80 24.08
C GLY A 27 -0.96 12.19 23.16
N GLY A 28 -1.75 11.19 22.71
CA GLY A 28 -3.03 11.40 22.02
C GLY A 28 -2.95 11.84 20.55
N PRO A 29 -4.10 12.07 19.88
CA PRO A 29 -4.14 12.50 18.48
C PRO A 29 -3.72 13.97 18.35
N ASN A 30 -2.45 14.17 17.97
CA ASN A 30 -1.85 15.48 17.74
C ASN A 30 -1.64 15.72 16.24
N VAL A 31 -1.95 16.94 15.78
CA VAL A 31 -1.74 17.35 14.38
C VAL A 31 -0.64 18.40 14.33
N VAL A 32 0.51 18.00 13.78
CA VAL A 32 1.66 18.89 13.52
C VAL A 32 1.44 19.58 12.18
N ILE A 33 1.68 20.90 12.13
CA ILE A 33 1.50 21.70 10.91
C ILE A 33 2.85 22.33 10.51
N PRO A 34 3.30 22.19 9.25
CA PRO A 34 4.51 22.84 8.75
C PRO A 34 4.47 24.38 8.86
N PRO A 35 5.62 25.07 8.91
CA PRO A 35 5.66 26.52 8.95
C PRO A 35 5.08 27.10 7.65
N LYS A 36 4.44 28.28 7.72
CA LYS A 36 3.72 28.88 6.58
C LYS A 36 4.57 29.10 5.30
N TYR A 37 5.90 29.15 5.41
CA TYR A 37 6.79 29.30 4.25
C TYR A 37 7.09 27.97 3.51
N LEU A 38 6.77 26.81 4.11
CA LEU A 38 6.81 25.49 3.44
C LEU A 38 5.45 25.09 2.85
N MET A 39 4.40 25.88 3.08
CA MET A 39 3.11 25.70 2.42
C MET A 39 3.21 26.23 0.98
N ALA A 40 3.03 25.36 -0.02
CA ALA A 40 3.15 25.74 -1.43
C ALA A 40 2.15 26.84 -1.81
N SER A 41 2.65 27.99 -2.27
CA SER A 41 1.82 29.08 -2.77
C SER A 41 1.55 28.91 -4.26
N THR A 42 0.29 28.68 -4.63
CA THR A 42 -0.13 28.64 -6.05
C THR A 42 -0.11 30.04 -6.64
N ARG A 43 0.67 30.21 -7.72
CA ARG A 43 0.58 31.36 -8.64
C ARG A 43 0.73 30.85 -10.06
N ASP A 44 -0.14 31.37 -10.91
CA ASP A 44 -0.42 30.85 -12.24
C ASP A 44 0.67 31.22 -13.25
N ARG A 45 0.88 30.34 -14.24
CA ARG A 45 1.57 30.63 -15.50
C ARG A 45 0.97 29.80 -16.62
N ASP A 46 0.05 30.40 -17.35
CA ASP A 46 -0.40 29.91 -18.65
C ASP A 46 0.77 29.89 -19.66
N LEU A 47 0.95 28.80 -20.39
CA LEU A 47 1.61 28.78 -21.71
C LEU A 47 1.07 27.64 -22.58
N ASN A 48 0.36 28.03 -23.64
CA ASN A 48 -0.02 27.29 -24.86
C ASN A 48 -0.50 28.38 -25.87
N PRO A 49 -0.79 28.11 -27.16
CA PRO A 49 -0.66 26.88 -27.95
C PRO A 49 0.56 27.02 -28.91
N ASP A 50 0.71 26.51 -30.16
CA ASP A 50 -0.14 25.85 -31.16
C ASP A 50 0.66 24.85 -32.02
N ILE A 51 0.06 23.68 -32.33
CA ILE A 51 0.21 22.97 -33.62
C ILE A 51 -1.15 22.33 -33.97
N GLU A 52 -1.64 22.58 -35.18
CA GLU A 52 -2.84 21.98 -35.77
C GLU A 52 -2.49 21.39 -37.16
N MET A 53 -3.37 20.54 -37.71
CA MET A 53 -3.27 19.85 -39.01
C MET A 53 -2.23 18.70 -39.02
N ASP A 54 -2.51 17.55 -39.61
CA ASP A 54 -3.03 17.36 -40.98
C ASP A 54 -4.19 16.33 -41.11
N LYS A 55 -4.91 16.37 -42.24
CA LYS A 55 -5.99 15.44 -42.63
C LYS A 55 -5.90 15.08 -44.12
N ASN A 56 -5.69 13.80 -44.43
CA ASN A 56 -6.02 13.19 -45.73
C ASN A 56 -6.54 11.76 -45.45
N HIS A 57 -7.80 11.42 -45.73
CA HIS A 57 -8.41 11.09 -47.04
C HIS A 57 -7.87 9.82 -47.71
N SER A 58 -8.70 8.78 -47.68
CA SER A 58 -8.78 7.71 -48.67
C SER A 58 -10.16 7.05 -48.53
N ASP A 59 -11.12 7.45 -49.36
CA ASP A 59 -12.47 6.91 -49.40
C ASP A 59 -12.61 5.83 -50.50
N GLU A 60 -13.72 5.10 -50.47
CA GLU A 60 -14.22 4.18 -51.50
C GLU A 60 -13.36 2.97 -51.92
N GLU A 61 -13.85 1.77 -51.55
CA GLU A 61 -14.27 0.82 -52.59
C GLU A 61 -15.54 0.10 -52.11
N ALA A 62 -16.56 -0.02 -52.98
CA ALA A 62 -17.88 -0.53 -52.61
C ALA A 62 -18.34 -1.62 -53.57
N ILE A 63 -18.75 -2.78 -53.03
CA ILE A 63 -19.37 -3.87 -53.78
C ILE A 63 -20.68 -4.25 -53.10
N SER A 64 -21.74 -4.36 -53.89
CA SER A 64 -23.10 -4.70 -53.46
C SER A 64 -23.44 -6.15 -53.80
N SER A 65 -24.16 -6.81 -52.89
CA SER A 65 -24.94 -8.02 -53.15
C SER A 65 -26.15 -8.03 -52.21
N GLU A 66 -27.29 -8.51 -52.69
CA GLU A 66 -28.61 -8.18 -52.14
C GLU A 66 -29.10 -9.08 -51.00
N GLU A 67 -30.24 -8.66 -50.45
CA GLU A 67 -30.95 -9.08 -49.24
C GLU A 67 -31.19 -10.59 -49.03
N GLU A 68 -31.15 -11.04 -47.77
CA GLU A 68 -32.20 -11.91 -47.22
C GLU A 68 -32.41 -11.61 -45.72
N SER A 69 -33.64 -11.78 -45.21
CA SER A 69 -34.07 -11.15 -43.95
C SER A 69 -34.02 -12.07 -42.71
N SER A 70 -33.63 -11.55 -41.54
CA SER A 70 -34.41 -11.68 -40.28
C SER A 70 -33.74 -11.05 -39.05
N SER A 71 -34.57 -10.80 -38.02
CA SER A 71 -34.24 -10.26 -36.68
C SER A 71 -33.56 -8.88 -36.63
N VAL A 72 -34.36 -7.86 -36.32
CA VAL A 72 -33.84 -6.57 -35.82
C VAL A 72 -33.34 -6.78 -34.39
N THR A 73 -32.05 -7.07 -34.24
CA THR A 73 -31.36 -6.84 -32.98
C THR A 73 -31.26 -5.34 -32.75
N THR A 74 -31.98 -4.81 -31.76
CA THR A 74 -31.65 -3.51 -31.19
C THR A 74 -30.16 -3.49 -30.84
N PRO A 75 -29.37 -2.50 -31.28
CA PRO A 75 -27.97 -2.41 -30.87
C PRO A 75 -27.94 -2.35 -29.34
N LEU A 76 -27.05 -3.13 -28.73
CA LEU A 76 -26.77 -3.02 -27.30
C LEU A 76 -26.21 -1.62 -27.06
N THR A 77 -27.05 -0.72 -26.55
CA THR A 77 -26.64 0.63 -26.14
C THR A 77 -25.67 0.49 -24.98
N ILE A 78 -24.38 0.39 -25.30
CA ILE A 78 -23.29 0.36 -24.32
C ILE A 78 -23.50 1.59 -23.40
N PRO A 79 -23.65 1.41 -22.08
CA PRO A 79 -23.82 2.54 -21.17
C PRO A 79 -22.63 3.50 -21.34
N PRO A 80 -22.86 4.82 -21.43
CA PRO A 80 -21.76 5.77 -21.55
C PRO A 80 -20.82 5.58 -20.35
N MET A 81 -19.54 5.32 -20.63
CA MET A 81 -18.59 4.97 -19.57
C MET A 81 -18.49 6.10 -18.55
N THR A 82 -18.73 5.78 -17.28
CA THR A 82 -18.69 6.73 -16.18
C THR A 82 -17.67 6.29 -15.14
N VAL A 83 -16.95 7.23 -14.53
CA VAL A 83 -16.02 6.94 -13.44
C VAL A 83 -16.75 7.11 -12.10
N SER A 84 -16.61 6.14 -11.20
CA SER A 84 -17.20 6.20 -9.86
C SER A 84 -16.50 7.21 -8.96
N ASP A 85 -17.28 8.12 -8.39
CA ASP A 85 -16.86 9.18 -7.50
C ASP A 85 -17.24 8.92 -6.02
N ASP A 86 -18.25 8.08 -5.75
CA ASP A 86 -18.67 7.72 -4.39
C ASP A 86 -17.88 6.54 -3.77
N PHE A 87 -17.28 5.65 -4.59
CA PHE A 87 -16.52 4.51 -4.05
C PHE A 87 -15.20 4.22 -4.78
N ALA A 88 -14.36 3.40 -4.15
CA ALA A 88 -13.06 2.96 -4.65
C ALA A 88 -12.70 1.55 -4.14
N LEU A 89 -11.65 0.95 -4.72
CA LEU A 89 -11.08 -0.32 -4.24
C LEU A 89 -9.59 -0.21 -3.86
N ALA A 90 -9.16 -1.10 -2.97
CA ALA A 90 -7.78 -1.36 -2.62
C ALA A 90 -7.54 -2.88 -2.70
N PHE A 91 -6.40 -3.27 -3.26
CA PHE A 91 -6.07 -4.67 -3.49
C PHE A 91 -4.73 -5.03 -2.83
N ASP A 92 -4.68 -6.14 -2.10
CA ASP A 92 -3.42 -6.87 -1.98
C ASP A 92 -3.07 -7.53 -3.32
N ILE A 93 -1.85 -8.04 -3.47
CA ILE A 93 -1.34 -8.64 -4.68
C ILE A 93 -1.13 -10.15 -4.50
N ASP A 94 -0.45 -10.58 -3.44
CA ASP A 94 0.23 -11.87 -3.35
C ASP A 94 -0.66 -12.91 -2.64
N GLY A 95 -1.62 -13.44 -3.38
CA GLY A 95 -2.75 -14.26 -2.89
C GLY A 95 -4.11 -13.75 -3.38
N VAL A 96 -4.18 -12.53 -3.91
CA VAL A 96 -5.40 -11.88 -4.42
C VAL A 96 -5.38 -11.72 -5.94
N LEU A 97 -4.29 -11.19 -6.50
CA LEU A 97 -4.12 -10.95 -7.94
C LEU A 97 -3.09 -11.91 -8.56
N ILE A 98 -2.02 -12.18 -7.83
CA ILE A 98 -0.87 -12.98 -8.23
C ILE A 98 -0.73 -14.15 -7.26
N ARG A 99 -0.38 -15.33 -7.77
CA ARG A 99 0.07 -16.46 -6.95
C ARG A 99 1.28 -17.11 -7.60
N GLY A 100 2.39 -17.19 -6.87
CA GLY A 100 3.61 -17.82 -7.36
C GLY A 100 4.26 -17.13 -8.57
N GLY A 101 4.01 -15.83 -8.76
CA GLY A 101 4.53 -15.06 -9.90
C GLY A 101 3.70 -15.17 -11.19
N GLN A 102 2.56 -15.86 -11.17
CA GLN A 102 1.55 -15.87 -12.24
C GLN A 102 0.28 -15.17 -11.76
N ALA A 103 -0.52 -14.61 -12.68
CA ALA A 103 -1.84 -14.10 -12.31
C ALA A 103 -2.78 -15.25 -11.91
N ILE A 104 -3.63 -14.97 -10.92
CA ILE A 104 -4.81 -15.77 -10.64
C ILE A 104 -5.76 -15.64 -11.85
N PRO A 105 -6.34 -16.72 -12.41
CA PRO A 105 -7.05 -16.67 -13.68
C PRO A 105 -8.14 -15.59 -13.76
N GLU A 106 -8.86 -15.39 -12.66
CA GLU A 106 -9.95 -14.43 -12.56
C GLU A 106 -9.49 -12.98 -12.36
N ALA A 107 -8.19 -12.73 -12.17
CA ALA A 107 -7.64 -11.38 -12.00
C ALA A 107 -7.77 -10.54 -13.27
N ILE A 108 -7.51 -11.11 -14.45
CA ILE A 108 -7.62 -10.38 -15.74
C ILE A 108 -9.06 -9.93 -15.98
N GLU A 109 -10.04 -10.82 -15.77
CA GLU A 109 -11.46 -10.47 -15.89
C GLU A 109 -11.91 -9.48 -14.80
N ALA A 110 -11.31 -9.51 -13.60
CA ALA A 110 -11.54 -8.49 -12.59
C ALA A 110 -11.00 -7.11 -13.01
N MET A 111 -9.83 -7.06 -13.67
CA MET A 111 -9.27 -5.82 -14.23
C MET A 111 -10.12 -5.24 -15.36
N LYS A 112 -10.71 -6.07 -16.22
CA LYS A 112 -11.70 -5.63 -17.22
C LYS A 112 -12.97 -5.07 -16.55
N TYR A 113 -13.56 -5.87 -15.66
CA TYR A 113 -14.83 -5.54 -15.01
C TYR A 113 -14.75 -4.25 -14.19
N ILE A 114 -13.65 -4.00 -13.46
CA ILE A 114 -13.46 -2.76 -12.71
C ILE A 114 -13.21 -1.53 -13.61
N ASN A 115 -12.68 -1.72 -14.82
CA ASN A 115 -12.37 -0.64 -15.75
C ASN A 115 -13.53 -0.28 -16.71
N GLY A 116 -14.66 -0.98 -16.62
CA GLY A 116 -15.91 -0.60 -17.30
C GLY A 116 -16.60 -1.74 -18.06
N GLU A 117 -15.96 -2.91 -18.21
CA GLU A 117 -16.57 -4.11 -18.81
C GLU A 117 -17.52 -4.81 -17.81
N ASN A 118 -18.45 -4.05 -17.26
CA ASN A 118 -19.52 -4.50 -16.37
C ASN A 118 -20.88 -4.02 -16.91
N PRO A 119 -22.01 -4.61 -16.47
CA PRO A 119 -23.34 -4.28 -16.98
C PRO A 119 -23.81 -2.82 -16.79
N TYR A 120 -23.03 -2.01 -16.08
CA TYR A 120 -23.36 -0.62 -15.75
C TYR A 120 -22.45 0.39 -16.49
N GLY A 121 -21.39 -0.06 -17.17
CA GLY A 121 -20.38 0.81 -17.79
C GLY A 121 -19.56 1.64 -16.79
N VAL A 122 -19.47 1.22 -15.52
CA VAL A 122 -18.84 2.02 -14.46
C VAL A 122 -17.39 1.62 -14.26
N LYS A 123 -16.45 2.53 -14.55
CA LYS A 123 -15.05 2.41 -14.16
C LYS A 123 -14.89 2.83 -12.70
N VAL A 124 -14.29 1.99 -11.86
CA VAL A 124 -14.05 2.34 -10.44
C VAL A 124 -12.57 2.66 -10.22
N PRO A 125 -12.20 3.74 -9.52
CA PRO A 125 -10.81 3.99 -9.16
C PRO A 125 -10.30 2.99 -8.11
N TYR A 126 -9.05 2.55 -8.24
CA TYR A 126 -8.42 1.61 -7.31
C TYR A 126 -6.93 1.90 -7.06
N ILE A 127 -6.37 1.24 -6.04
CA ILE A 127 -4.94 1.19 -5.72
C ILE A 127 -4.49 -0.24 -5.35
N PHE A 128 -3.19 -0.50 -5.48
CA PHE A 128 -2.53 -1.72 -5.01
C PHE A 128 -1.73 -1.44 -3.73
N LEU A 129 -1.87 -2.29 -2.72
CA LEU A 129 -1.21 -2.19 -1.42
C LEU A 129 -0.72 -3.58 -0.98
N THR A 130 0.49 -3.92 -1.39
CA THR A 130 1.20 -5.14 -0.96
C THR A 130 2.15 -4.81 0.18
N ASN A 131 2.34 -5.78 1.09
CA ASN A 131 3.41 -5.73 2.08
C ASN A 131 4.77 -6.16 1.50
N GLY A 132 4.78 -6.83 0.34
CA GLY A 132 5.98 -7.18 -0.39
C GLY A 132 6.75 -5.95 -0.90
N GLY A 133 8.02 -6.17 -1.23
CA GLY A 133 8.97 -5.12 -1.62
C GLY A 133 10.28 -5.66 -2.15
N GLY A 134 11.33 -4.83 -2.12
CA GLY A 134 12.68 -5.16 -2.60
C GLY A 134 12.90 -4.86 -4.08
N LYS A 135 12.06 -4.01 -4.65
CA LYS A 135 12.06 -3.50 -6.03
C LYS A 135 11.45 -2.09 -6.00
N THR A 136 11.77 -1.23 -6.96
CA THR A 136 11.09 0.08 -7.06
C THR A 136 9.62 -0.12 -7.44
N GLU A 137 8.74 0.83 -7.08
CA GLU A 137 7.33 0.77 -7.48
C GLU A 137 7.19 0.69 -9.00
N LYS A 138 8.11 1.32 -9.74
CA LYS A 138 8.19 1.25 -11.20
C LYS A 138 8.47 -0.18 -11.71
N GLU A 139 9.45 -0.87 -11.14
CA GLU A 139 9.73 -2.28 -11.49
C GLU A 139 8.55 -3.19 -11.11
N ARG A 140 7.92 -2.98 -9.94
CA ARG A 140 6.73 -3.75 -9.53
C ARG A 140 5.51 -3.49 -10.40
N CYS A 141 5.30 -2.25 -10.87
CA CYS A 141 4.26 -1.93 -11.84
C CYS A 141 4.51 -2.61 -13.19
N GLN A 142 5.76 -2.64 -13.66
CA GLN A 142 6.14 -3.33 -14.90
C GLN A 142 6.05 -4.86 -14.79
N ASP A 143 6.27 -5.45 -13.61
CA ASP A 143 5.97 -6.85 -13.34
C ASP A 143 4.46 -7.11 -13.38
N LEU A 144 3.69 -6.38 -12.58
CA LEU A 144 2.25 -6.60 -12.44
C LEU A 144 1.50 -6.35 -13.76
N SER A 145 1.92 -5.35 -14.55
CA SER A 145 1.29 -5.06 -15.85
C SER A 145 1.41 -6.22 -16.83
N ARG A 146 2.58 -6.88 -16.85
CA ARG A 146 2.84 -8.07 -17.70
C ARG A 146 2.13 -9.32 -17.21
N GLN A 147 1.80 -9.39 -15.92
CA GLN A 147 1.07 -10.50 -15.32
C GLN A 147 -0.46 -10.38 -15.54
N LEU A 148 -1.00 -9.15 -15.50
CA LEU A 148 -2.44 -8.88 -15.63
C LEU A 148 -2.89 -8.52 -17.06
N ASP A 149 -1.95 -8.42 -18.02
CA ASP A 149 -2.17 -7.90 -19.38
C ASP A 149 -2.88 -6.53 -19.39
N TYR A 150 -2.51 -5.66 -18.44
CA TYR A 150 -3.18 -4.39 -18.17
C TYR A 150 -2.20 -3.35 -17.58
N GLU A 151 -2.25 -2.09 -18.00
CA GLU A 151 -1.29 -1.07 -17.54
C GLU A 151 -1.50 -0.67 -16.06
N VAL A 152 -0.46 -0.88 -15.25
CA VAL A 152 -0.38 -0.43 -13.86
C VAL A 152 0.56 0.76 -13.73
N CYS A 153 0.07 1.87 -13.17
CA CYS A 153 0.85 3.10 -12.98
C CYS A 153 1.46 3.17 -11.57
N PRO A 154 2.71 3.64 -11.37
CA PRO A 154 3.29 3.87 -10.04
C PRO A 154 2.47 4.80 -9.15
N GLY A 155 1.64 5.69 -9.71
CA GLY A 155 0.75 6.58 -8.97
C GLY A 155 -0.39 5.90 -8.20
N GLN A 156 -0.60 4.59 -8.40
CA GLN A 156 -1.61 3.76 -7.73
C GLN A 156 -1.01 2.57 -6.97
N PHE A 157 0.31 2.53 -6.74
CA PHE A 157 1.01 1.37 -6.19
C PHE A 157 1.71 1.67 -4.85
N ILE A 158 1.62 0.75 -3.89
CA ILE A 158 2.26 0.83 -2.58
C ILE A 158 2.90 -0.53 -2.25
N CYS A 159 4.20 -0.51 -1.98
CA CYS A 159 4.98 -1.59 -1.36
C CYS A 159 5.11 -1.37 0.14
N GLY A 160 5.51 -2.39 0.90
CA GLY A 160 5.75 -2.26 2.36
C GLY A 160 6.76 -1.15 2.72
N HIS A 161 7.76 -0.92 1.86
CA HIS A 161 8.76 0.13 2.03
C HIS A 161 8.33 1.52 1.51
N THR A 162 7.25 1.66 0.71
CA THR A 162 6.85 2.95 0.13
C THR A 162 6.59 4.05 1.17
N PRO A 163 5.95 3.80 2.33
CA PRO A 163 5.81 4.82 3.37
C PRO A 163 7.13 5.21 4.05
N MET A 164 8.16 4.35 3.99
CA MET A 164 9.48 4.65 4.58
C MET A 164 10.22 5.79 3.86
N ARG A 165 9.77 6.21 2.67
CA ARG A 165 10.32 7.39 1.99
C ARG A 165 10.20 8.67 2.82
N GLU A 166 9.18 8.78 3.67
CA GLU A 166 8.97 9.93 4.58
C GLU A 166 10.06 10.00 5.67
N MET A 167 10.91 8.96 5.79
CA MET A 167 12.01 8.89 6.76
C MET A 167 13.35 9.37 6.19
N ALA A 168 13.47 9.60 4.88
CA ALA A 168 14.68 10.16 4.24
C ALA A 168 14.91 11.63 4.61
N GLU A 169 13.88 12.36 5.06
CA GLU A 169 14.00 13.70 5.64
C GLU A 169 14.58 13.68 7.07
N ARG A 170 14.64 12.50 7.71
CA ARG A 170 14.99 12.32 9.12
C ARG A 170 16.33 11.63 9.35
N TYR A 171 16.78 10.81 8.38
CA TYR A 171 17.99 10.00 8.50
C TYR A 171 18.84 10.11 7.22
N ASP A 172 20.11 10.47 7.38
CA ASP A 172 21.06 10.68 6.30
C ASP A 172 21.87 9.40 6.02
N THR A 173 22.42 8.78 7.08
CA THR A 173 23.20 7.53 7.01
C THR A 173 22.43 6.34 7.58
N VAL A 174 22.14 5.35 6.74
CA VAL A 174 21.21 4.26 7.05
C VAL A 174 21.72 2.89 6.61
N LEU A 175 21.45 1.86 7.42
CA LEU A 175 21.65 0.46 7.03
C LEU A 175 20.35 -0.09 6.44
N VAL A 176 20.36 -0.44 5.16
CA VAL A 176 19.22 -1.03 4.45
C VAL A 176 19.46 -2.53 4.22
N VAL A 177 18.51 -3.35 4.65
CA VAL A 177 18.63 -4.82 4.70
C VAL A 177 17.54 -5.51 3.86
N GLY A 178 17.91 -6.63 3.25
CA GLY A 178 17.03 -7.52 2.49
C GLY A 178 16.99 -7.26 0.99
N GLY A 179 16.18 -8.05 0.28
CA GLY A 179 15.94 -7.89 -1.16
C GLY A 179 16.72 -8.87 -2.05
N GLU A 180 17.18 -8.38 -3.20
CA GLU A 180 17.95 -9.12 -4.20
C GLU A 180 19.01 -8.19 -4.78
N GLY A 181 20.30 -8.53 -4.61
CA GLY A 181 21.42 -7.65 -4.95
C GLY A 181 21.26 -6.25 -4.37
N GLU A 182 21.56 -5.23 -5.17
CA GLU A 182 21.50 -3.83 -4.75
C GLU A 182 20.09 -3.21 -4.77
N LYS A 183 19.03 -3.95 -5.09
CA LYS A 183 17.70 -3.37 -5.35
C LYS A 183 17.15 -2.56 -4.18
N CYS A 184 17.31 -3.03 -2.94
CA CYS A 184 16.90 -2.25 -1.76
C CYS A 184 17.75 -0.97 -1.56
N ARG A 185 19.02 -0.97 -1.98
CA ARG A 185 19.84 0.25 -1.98
C ARG A 185 19.29 1.26 -3.00
N ILE A 186 19.01 0.80 -4.22
CA ILE A 186 18.45 1.64 -5.29
C ILE A 186 17.12 2.26 -4.86
N VAL A 187 16.22 1.49 -4.23
CA VAL A 187 14.95 2.01 -3.68
C VAL A 187 15.19 3.10 -2.63
N ALA A 188 16.16 2.92 -1.73
CA ALA A 188 16.47 3.92 -0.71
C ALA A 188 17.13 5.19 -1.29
N GLU A 189 18.04 5.04 -2.26
CA GLU A 189 18.67 6.16 -2.97
C GLU A 189 17.62 6.92 -3.82
N GLU A 190 16.66 6.24 -4.47
CA GLU A 190 15.52 6.87 -5.16
C GLU A 190 14.52 7.57 -4.21
N TYR A 191 14.39 7.11 -2.96
CA TYR A 191 13.61 7.81 -1.92
C TYR A 191 14.33 9.04 -1.35
N GLY A 192 15.64 9.19 -1.58
CA GLY A 192 16.44 10.34 -1.15
C GLY A 192 17.31 10.12 0.09
N PHE A 193 17.43 8.89 0.60
CA PHE A 193 18.44 8.58 1.61
C PHE A 193 19.84 8.76 1.01
N ARG A 194 20.73 9.50 1.68
CA ARG A 194 21.99 9.95 1.06
C ARG A 194 23.12 8.93 1.19
N ASN A 195 23.28 8.37 2.39
CA ASN A 195 24.39 7.48 2.74
C ASN A 195 23.83 6.08 3.06
N VAL A 196 23.36 5.40 2.02
CA VAL A 196 22.79 4.05 2.13
C VAL A 196 23.89 2.99 2.16
N ILE A 197 23.94 2.24 3.27
CA ILE A 197 24.83 1.12 3.55
C ILE A 197 24.04 -0.18 3.44
N THR A 198 24.64 -1.25 2.91
CA THR A 198 24.05 -2.61 2.88
C THR A 198 24.89 -3.60 3.72
N PRO A 199 24.34 -4.78 4.06
CA PRO A 199 25.13 -5.88 4.62
C PRO A 199 26.38 -6.21 3.81
N GLY A 200 26.31 -6.12 2.47
CA GLY A 200 27.44 -6.37 1.58
C GLY A 200 28.63 -5.44 1.83
N ASP A 201 28.37 -4.14 2.05
CA ASP A 201 29.42 -3.15 2.35
C ASP A 201 30.17 -3.51 3.64
N ILE A 202 29.43 -3.94 4.66
CA ILE A 202 29.97 -4.33 5.97
C ILE A 202 30.80 -5.61 5.83
N ILE A 203 30.31 -6.64 5.15
CA ILE A 203 31.04 -7.91 4.92
C ILE A 203 32.30 -7.68 4.06
N LYS A 204 32.22 -6.82 3.03
CA LYS A 204 33.37 -6.46 2.20
C LYS A 204 34.46 -5.72 2.98
N THR A 205 34.07 -4.93 3.98
CA THR A 205 34.99 -4.15 4.82
C THR A 205 35.53 -4.96 6.01
N ARG A 206 34.73 -5.86 6.57
CA ARG A 206 35.04 -6.69 7.76
C ARG A 206 34.39 -8.08 7.64
N HIS A 207 35.05 -8.96 6.89
CA HIS A 207 34.53 -10.30 6.55
C HIS A 207 34.26 -11.16 7.80
N ASP A 208 35.01 -10.97 8.89
CA ASP A 208 34.87 -11.67 10.16
C ASP A 208 33.56 -11.35 10.90
N THR A 209 32.83 -10.28 10.52
CA THR A 209 31.46 -10.02 11.02
C THR A 209 30.47 -11.12 10.60
N THR A 210 30.68 -11.81 9.48
CA THR A 210 29.84 -12.94 9.04
C THR A 210 30.71 -14.16 8.70
N PRO A 211 31.24 -14.89 9.70
CA PRO A 211 32.33 -15.86 9.51
C PRO A 211 31.97 -17.07 8.62
N PHE A 212 30.68 -17.31 8.39
CA PHE A 212 30.18 -18.42 7.56
C PHE A 212 29.69 -17.99 6.16
N ARG A 213 29.62 -16.67 5.87
CA ARG A 213 29.24 -16.14 4.55
C ARG A 213 30.48 -15.63 3.82
N LYS A 214 30.47 -15.77 2.50
CA LYS A 214 31.33 -15.04 1.57
C LYS A 214 30.43 -14.31 0.59
N LEU A 215 30.82 -13.11 0.18
CA LEU A 215 30.16 -12.44 -0.93
C LEU A 215 30.46 -13.18 -2.23
N THR A 216 29.47 -13.28 -3.10
CA THR A 216 29.65 -13.60 -4.52
C THR A 216 30.48 -12.51 -5.22
N ASP A 217 31.04 -12.81 -6.40
CA ASP A 217 31.79 -11.81 -7.19
C ASP A 217 30.94 -10.58 -7.54
N GLU A 218 29.63 -10.75 -7.71
CA GLU A 218 28.68 -9.66 -7.97
C GLU A 218 28.41 -8.82 -6.72
N GLU A 219 28.06 -9.45 -5.58
CA GLU A 219 27.93 -8.74 -4.30
C GLU A 219 29.22 -7.99 -3.95
N TYR A 220 30.39 -8.63 -4.12
CA TYR A 220 31.68 -8.02 -3.83
C TYR A 220 31.99 -6.85 -4.76
N LYS A 221 31.64 -6.94 -6.05
CA LYS A 221 31.81 -5.84 -7.00
C LYS A 221 30.92 -4.65 -6.66
N ASN A 222 29.66 -4.91 -6.30
CA ASN A 222 28.66 -3.88 -6.04
C ASN A 222 28.82 -3.20 -4.66
N SER A 223 29.28 -3.96 -3.67
CA SER A 223 29.50 -3.48 -2.30
C SER A 223 30.58 -2.40 -2.22
N ARG A 224 30.38 -1.43 -1.35
CA ARG A 224 31.27 -0.29 -1.07
C ARG A 224 32.22 -0.67 0.08
N VAL A 225 33.41 -0.05 0.14
CA VAL A 225 34.30 -0.17 1.31
C VAL A 225 33.98 0.98 2.25
N LEU A 226 33.77 0.69 3.53
CA LEU A 226 33.40 1.67 4.55
C LEU A 226 34.63 2.12 5.35
N ASP A 227 34.68 3.40 5.72
CA ASP A 227 35.53 3.85 6.82
C ASP A 227 34.78 3.62 8.14
N LEU A 228 35.14 2.54 8.84
CA LEU A 228 34.49 2.14 10.08
C LEU A 228 34.84 3.05 11.27
N ASP A 229 35.83 3.94 11.14
CA ASP A 229 36.17 4.92 12.16
C ASP A 229 35.37 6.23 12.05
N SER A 230 34.83 6.56 10.87
CA SER A 230 33.95 7.74 10.67
C SER A 230 32.47 7.39 10.51
N VAL A 231 32.11 6.19 10.06
CA VAL A 231 30.70 5.84 9.80
C VAL A 231 29.86 5.71 11.08
N GLN A 232 28.66 6.26 11.05
CA GLN A 232 27.65 6.14 12.10
C GLN A 232 26.29 5.85 11.45
N ILE A 233 25.70 4.70 11.76
CA ILE A 233 24.39 4.29 11.23
C ILE A 233 23.28 4.88 12.10
N GLU A 234 22.50 5.81 11.58
CA GLU A 234 21.49 6.54 12.34
C GLU A 234 20.17 5.76 12.51
N ALA A 235 19.88 4.84 11.57
CA ALA A 235 18.73 3.96 11.58
C ALA A 235 18.97 2.70 10.73
N ILE A 236 18.26 1.62 11.07
CA ILE A 236 18.25 0.35 10.34
C ILE A 236 16.87 0.18 9.68
N PHE A 237 16.84 -0.14 8.39
CA PHE A 237 15.62 -0.36 7.61
C PHE A 237 15.61 -1.72 6.93
N VAL A 238 14.69 -2.59 7.30
CA VAL A 238 14.46 -3.89 6.66
C VAL A 238 13.40 -3.71 5.57
N PHE A 239 13.86 -3.43 4.34
CA PHE A 239 13.00 -3.08 3.20
C PHE A 239 12.34 -4.31 2.56
N ALA A 240 12.95 -5.49 2.64
CA ALA A 240 12.40 -6.74 2.13
C ALA A 240 12.98 -7.94 2.90
N ASP A 241 12.54 -9.16 2.60
CA ASP A 241 13.11 -10.38 3.18
C ASP A 241 14.63 -10.46 2.93
N SER A 242 15.36 -10.83 3.99
CA SER A 242 16.76 -11.23 3.89
C SER A 242 16.90 -12.57 3.13
N ARG A 243 18.00 -12.70 2.38
CA ARG A 243 18.41 -13.96 1.71
C ARG A 243 19.47 -14.74 2.49
N ASP A 244 20.08 -14.11 3.51
CA ASP A 244 20.98 -14.73 4.48
C ASP A 244 20.61 -14.23 5.88
N TRP A 245 19.67 -14.92 6.51
CA TRP A 245 19.19 -14.55 7.84
C TRP A 245 20.29 -14.64 8.90
N ALA A 246 21.37 -15.41 8.69
CA ALA A 246 22.41 -15.58 9.69
C ALA A 246 23.35 -14.37 9.70
N GLY A 247 23.93 -14.01 8.56
CA GLY A 247 24.81 -12.85 8.44
C GLY A 247 24.08 -11.53 8.62
N ASP A 248 22.90 -11.38 8.01
CA ASP A 248 22.14 -10.12 8.11
C ASP A 248 21.64 -9.87 9.54
N GLN A 249 21.23 -10.91 10.31
CA GLN A 249 20.89 -10.74 11.73
C GLN A 249 22.12 -10.41 12.58
N GLN A 250 23.28 -11.00 12.32
CA GLN A 250 24.52 -10.67 13.05
C GLN A 250 24.90 -9.20 12.83
N ILE A 251 24.81 -8.72 11.59
CA ILE A 251 25.08 -7.31 11.23
C ILE A 251 24.08 -6.36 11.90
N ILE A 252 22.78 -6.68 11.87
CA ILE A 252 21.74 -5.89 12.56
C ILE A 252 22.02 -5.88 14.08
N LEU A 253 22.32 -7.03 14.67
CA LEU A 253 22.58 -7.18 16.11
C LEU A 253 23.81 -6.36 16.54
N ASP A 254 24.91 -6.40 15.78
CA ASP A 254 26.10 -5.61 16.06
C ASP A 254 25.84 -4.10 15.96
N CYS A 255 24.99 -3.67 15.02
CA CYS A 255 24.56 -2.29 14.90
C CYS A 255 23.68 -1.86 16.09
N LEU A 256 22.67 -2.66 16.45
CA LEU A 256 21.77 -2.42 17.59
C LEU A 256 22.48 -2.40 18.95
N MET A 257 23.58 -3.15 19.10
CA MET A 257 24.37 -3.17 20.33
C MET A 257 25.55 -2.17 20.32
N SER A 258 25.69 -1.34 19.28
CA SER A 258 26.74 -0.32 19.19
C SER A 258 26.39 0.97 19.94
N VAL A 259 27.39 1.80 20.22
CA VAL A 259 27.20 3.17 20.75
C VAL A 259 26.76 4.08 19.61
N ASN A 260 25.51 4.53 19.64
CA ASN A 260 24.92 5.50 18.69
C ASN A 260 25.03 5.11 17.20
N GLY A 261 25.19 3.82 16.90
CA GLY A 261 25.31 3.32 15.51
C GLY A 261 26.73 3.24 14.96
N LYS A 262 27.78 3.56 15.75
CA LYS A 262 29.17 3.45 15.30
C LYS A 262 29.67 2.00 15.39
N LEU A 263 29.83 1.36 14.23
CA LEU A 263 30.30 -0.03 14.13
C LEU A 263 31.67 -0.24 14.79
N GLY A 264 31.86 -1.40 15.43
CA GLY A 264 33.07 -1.70 16.20
C GLY A 264 33.08 -1.17 17.63
N THR A 265 32.13 -0.32 18.02
CA THR A 265 31.85 -0.03 19.44
C THR A 265 30.85 -1.03 20.02
N ARG A 266 30.74 -1.09 21.35
CA ARG A 266 29.69 -1.82 22.06
C ARG A 266 29.15 -0.95 23.19
N SER A 267 27.85 -0.76 23.23
CA SER A 267 27.14 -0.08 24.32
C SER A 267 27.18 -0.95 25.57
N GLU A 268 27.49 -0.38 26.75
CA GLU A 268 27.43 -1.09 28.02
C GLU A 268 25.98 -1.33 28.49
N THR A 269 25.05 -0.49 28.03
CA THR A 269 23.63 -0.57 28.40
C THR A 269 22.80 -1.33 27.38
N PHE A 270 23.18 -1.38 26.10
CA PHE A 270 22.34 -1.86 25.00
C PHE A 270 21.01 -1.07 24.87
N ASP A 271 21.07 0.26 25.03
CA ASP A 271 19.97 1.18 24.66
C ASP A 271 20.41 2.45 23.90
N GLU A 272 21.70 2.54 23.55
CA GLU A 272 22.28 3.59 22.70
C GLU A 272 22.24 3.26 21.19
N GLY A 273 21.78 2.06 20.81
CA GLY A 273 21.74 1.63 19.41
C GLY A 273 20.72 2.38 18.57
N PRO A 274 20.89 2.41 17.23
CA PRO A 274 19.96 3.08 16.33
C PRO A 274 18.60 2.34 16.26
N PRO A 275 17.49 3.06 16.02
CA PRO A 275 16.18 2.44 15.83
C PRO A 275 16.14 1.53 14.59
N ILE A 276 15.37 0.45 14.69
CA ILE A 276 15.11 -0.47 13.58
C ILE A 276 13.64 -0.40 13.11
N TYR A 277 13.50 -0.32 11.79
CA TYR A 277 12.23 -0.22 11.08
C TYR A 277 12.04 -1.42 10.14
N PHE A 278 10.92 -2.12 10.25
CA PHE A 278 10.52 -3.21 9.35
C PHE A 278 9.44 -2.73 8.38
N SER A 279 9.54 -3.09 7.10
CA SER A 279 8.58 -2.69 6.07
C SER A 279 7.22 -3.37 6.20
N HIS A 280 7.15 -4.55 6.83
CA HIS A 280 5.91 -5.22 7.22
C HIS A 280 6.14 -6.20 8.40
N ASN A 281 5.06 -6.80 8.90
CA ASN A 281 5.06 -7.71 10.05
C ASN A 281 4.59 -9.15 9.72
N ASP A 282 4.33 -9.48 8.46
CA ASP A 282 3.71 -10.77 8.14
C ASP A 282 4.67 -11.93 8.40
N VAL A 283 4.27 -12.81 9.30
CA VAL A 283 5.05 -14.01 9.67
C VAL A 283 5.03 -15.03 8.53
N VAL A 284 3.95 -15.08 7.75
CA VAL A 284 3.77 -15.96 6.60
C VAL A 284 3.09 -15.25 5.42
N TRP A 285 3.32 -15.75 4.20
CA TRP A 285 2.74 -15.21 2.95
C TRP A 285 2.49 -16.31 1.90
N SER A 286 1.66 -16.01 0.90
CA SER A 286 1.27 -16.93 -0.19
C SER A 286 2.30 -17.00 -1.31
N THR A 287 2.54 -18.18 -1.88
CA THR A 287 3.55 -18.40 -2.94
C THR A 287 3.08 -19.45 -3.97
N SER A 288 3.99 -19.92 -4.84
CA SER A 288 3.79 -21.09 -5.70
C SER A 288 3.73 -22.42 -4.93
N HIS A 289 4.18 -22.46 -3.66
CA HIS A 289 4.12 -23.66 -2.82
C HIS A 289 2.68 -23.93 -2.36
N GLU A 290 2.34 -25.20 -2.18
CA GLU A 290 1.08 -25.68 -1.58
C GLU A 290 0.82 -25.20 -0.13
N HIS A 291 1.81 -24.57 0.52
CA HIS A 291 1.80 -24.17 1.92
C HIS A 291 2.50 -22.81 2.07
N SER A 292 1.91 -21.88 2.83
CA SER A 292 2.46 -20.53 3.07
C SER A 292 3.92 -20.55 3.52
N ARG A 293 4.74 -19.64 2.99
CA ARG A 293 6.17 -19.51 3.36
C ARG A 293 6.34 -18.49 4.46
N ILE A 294 7.42 -18.58 5.23
CA ILE A 294 7.78 -17.54 6.21
C ILE A 294 8.25 -16.26 5.49
N GLY A 295 8.00 -15.11 6.12
CA GLY A 295 8.42 -13.78 5.65
C GLY A 295 9.00 -12.92 6.77
N MET A 296 9.08 -11.61 6.54
CA MET A 296 9.77 -10.64 7.41
C MET A 296 9.36 -10.69 8.88
N GLY A 297 8.10 -10.98 9.20
CA GLY A 297 7.64 -11.11 10.59
C GLY A 297 8.34 -12.23 11.37
N ALA A 298 8.78 -13.30 10.69
CA ALA A 298 9.56 -14.37 11.30
C ALA A 298 11.05 -13.97 11.50
N LEU A 299 11.65 -13.23 10.56
CA LEU A 299 12.99 -12.65 10.71
C LEU A 299 13.02 -11.62 11.86
N ARG A 300 11.97 -10.80 11.99
CA ARG A 300 11.77 -9.89 13.11
C ARG A 300 11.70 -10.67 14.43
N ALA A 301 10.86 -11.69 14.51
CA ALA A 301 10.68 -12.48 15.72
C ALA A 301 11.96 -13.22 16.16
N SER A 302 12.77 -13.73 15.20
CA SER A 302 14.07 -14.33 15.53
C SER A 302 15.07 -13.29 16.01
N LEU A 303 15.09 -12.09 15.41
CA LEU A 303 15.96 -11.00 15.87
C LEU A 303 15.59 -10.51 17.28
N GLU A 304 14.30 -10.33 17.57
CA GLU A 304 13.82 -9.94 18.91
C GLU A 304 14.23 -10.99 19.97
N ALA A 305 14.12 -12.28 19.64
CA ALA A 305 14.57 -13.36 20.51
C ALA A 305 16.09 -13.41 20.69
N LEU A 306 16.88 -13.21 19.62
CA LEU A 306 18.35 -13.15 19.68
C LEU A 306 18.84 -11.96 20.49
N TYR A 307 18.27 -10.77 20.27
CA TYR A 307 18.61 -9.56 21.03
C TYR A 307 18.38 -9.76 22.52
N LYS A 308 17.25 -10.37 22.89
CA LYS A 308 16.94 -10.72 24.28
C LYS A 308 17.87 -11.77 24.87
N ALA A 309 18.23 -12.79 24.09
CA ALA A 309 19.16 -13.84 24.53
C ALA A 309 20.59 -13.31 24.77
N VAL A 310 21.04 -12.30 24.01
CA VAL A 310 22.39 -11.73 24.09
C VAL A 310 22.48 -10.57 25.09
N THR A 311 21.47 -9.69 25.15
CA THR A 311 21.50 -8.45 25.98
C THR A 311 20.68 -8.52 27.27
N GLY A 312 19.77 -9.49 27.39
CA GLY A 312 18.76 -9.54 28.45
C GLY A 312 17.62 -8.50 28.31
N LYS A 313 17.63 -7.65 27.28
CA LYS A 313 16.62 -6.60 27.05
C LYS A 313 15.64 -6.98 25.92
N GLU A 314 14.42 -6.46 26.00
CA GLU A 314 13.46 -6.53 24.88
C GLU A 314 13.87 -5.54 23.78
N LEU A 315 13.92 -5.99 22.52
CA LEU A 315 14.19 -5.11 21.38
C LEU A 315 12.94 -4.26 21.06
N LYS A 316 13.14 -2.95 20.89
CA LYS A 316 12.08 -2.03 20.43
C LYS A 316 12.16 -1.84 18.92
N THR A 317 11.29 -2.53 18.19
CA THR A 317 11.14 -2.40 16.74
C THR A 317 9.98 -1.48 16.37
N VAL A 318 10.08 -0.77 15.25
CA VAL A 318 8.94 -0.10 14.62
C VAL A 318 8.62 -0.82 13.30
N ALA A 319 7.35 -0.84 12.91
CA ALA A 319 6.90 -1.50 11.69
C ALA A 319 6.00 -0.60 10.84
N PHE A 320 6.09 -0.79 9.53
CA PHE A 320 5.20 -0.27 8.50
C PHE A 320 4.37 -1.43 7.92
N GLY A 321 3.83 -1.26 6.71
CA GLY A 321 2.97 -2.26 6.08
C GLY A 321 1.63 -2.43 6.79
N LYS A 322 0.83 -3.39 6.34
CA LYS A 322 -0.39 -3.84 7.00
C LYS A 322 -0.02 -4.71 8.22
N PRO A 323 -0.84 -4.73 9.29
CA PRO A 323 -2.06 -3.97 9.52
C PRO A 323 -1.81 -2.54 10.07
N GLN A 324 -0.62 -1.94 9.91
CA GLN A 324 -0.25 -0.71 10.65
C GLN A 324 -1.01 0.52 10.15
N MET A 325 -1.55 1.30 11.09
CA MET A 325 -2.47 2.40 10.79
C MET A 325 -1.86 3.50 9.89
N GLY A 326 -0.57 3.79 10.04
CA GLY A 326 0.14 4.75 9.19
C GLY A 326 0.14 4.35 7.71
N THR A 327 0.14 3.05 7.41
CA THR A 327 0.08 2.51 6.04
C THR A 327 -1.30 2.74 5.42
N PHE A 328 -2.38 2.57 6.18
CA PHE A 328 -3.74 2.84 5.72
C PHE A 328 -3.99 4.35 5.54
N GLN A 329 -3.42 5.18 6.42
CA GLN A 329 -3.41 6.63 6.25
C GLN A 329 -2.61 7.06 5.00
N PHE A 330 -1.44 6.45 4.73
CA PHE A 330 -0.66 6.68 3.52
C PHE A 330 -1.44 6.26 2.26
N ALA A 331 -2.08 5.08 2.29
CA ALA A 331 -2.93 4.59 1.21
C ALA A 331 -4.12 5.52 0.93
N THR A 332 -4.73 6.09 1.98
CA THR A 332 -5.80 7.09 1.83
C THR A 332 -5.30 8.36 1.15
N ARG A 333 -4.10 8.86 1.50
CA ARG A 333 -3.46 10.00 0.80
C ARG A 333 -3.19 9.69 -0.66
N LEU A 334 -2.64 8.51 -0.96
CA LEU A 334 -2.27 8.11 -2.32
C LEU A 334 -3.51 7.85 -3.19
N LEU A 335 -4.53 7.15 -2.68
CA LEU A 335 -5.82 6.98 -3.36
C LEU A 335 -6.48 8.33 -3.68
N SER A 336 -6.47 9.27 -2.74
CA SER A 336 -7.03 10.62 -2.95
C SER A 336 -6.24 11.40 -4.02
N LYS A 337 -4.90 11.26 -4.05
CA LYS A 337 -4.05 11.83 -5.09
C LYS A 337 -4.33 11.19 -6.46
N TRP A 338 -4.39 9.86 -6.54
CA TRP A 338 -4.67 9.12 -7.77
C TRP A 338 -6.03 9.47 -8.37
N ARG A 339 -7.09 9.53 -7.54
CA ARG A 339 -8.45 9.86 -7.99
C ARG A 339 -8.57 11.28 -8.54
N ARG A 340 -7.91 12.26 -7.92
CA ARG A 340 -7.85 13.62 -8.44
C ARG A 340 -7.01 13.71 -9.72
N ASP A 341 -5.81 13.17 -9.70
CA ASP A 341 -4.81 13.39 -10.75
C ASP A 341 -5.14 12.60 -12.04
N SER A 342 -5.80 11.44 -11.93
CA SER A 342 -6.15 10.56 -13.07
C SER A 342 -7.62 10.62 -13.50
N HIS A 343 -8.52 11.14 -12.66
CA HIS A 343 -9.97 11.19 -12.94
C HIS A 343 -10.64 12.53 -12.61
N GLY A 344 -9.91 13.53 -12.09
CA GLY A 344 -10.47 14.82 -11.68
C GLY A 344 -11.27 14.80 -10.37
N ILE A 345 -11.36 13.65 -9.70
CA ILE A 345 -12.23 13.46 -8.52
C ILE A 345 -11.51 13.94 -7.26
N GLY A 346 -11.81 15.18 -6.85
CA GLY A 346 -11.18 15.85 -5.70
C GLY A 346 -11.74 15.51 -4.32
N HIS A 347 -12.93 14.91 -4.23
CA HIS A 347 -13.56 14.51 -2.96
C HIS A 347 -13.22 13.07 -2.56
N ALA A 348 -13.27 12.77 -1.26
CA ALA A 348 -13.03 11.44 -0.74
C ALA A 348 -14.20 10.47 -1.05
N PRO A 349 -13.95 9.17 -1.29
CA PRO A 349 -15.01 8.19 -1.52
C PRO A 349 -15.69 7.81 -0.20
N SER A 350 -17.02 7.73 -0.20
CA SER A 350 -17.85 7.24 0.91
C SER A 350 -17.56 5.78 1.31
N THR A 351 -17.06 4.96 0.38
CA THR A 351 -16.66 3.57 0.66
C THR A 351 -15.37 3.18 -0.08
N VAL A 352 -14.41 2.59 0.63
CA VAL A 352 -13.23 1.92 0.09
C VAL A 352 -13.32 0.43 0.39
N TYR A 353 -13.41 -0.42 -0.63
CA TYR A 353 -13.35 -1.88 -0.45
C TYR A 353 -11.91 -2.36 -0.48
N PHE A 354 -11.44 -3.00 0.59
CA PHE A 354 -10.14 -3.66 0.58
C PHE A 354 -10.35 -5.17 0.37
N VAL A 355 -9.87 -5.68 -0.78
CA VAL A 355 -9.76 -7.11 -1.06
C VAL A 355 -8.40 -7.64 -0.62
N GLY A 356 -8.39 -8.62 0.28
CA GLY A 356 -7.19 -9.22 0.87
C GLY A 356 -7.32 -10.73 1.07
N ASP A 357 -6.21 -11.40 1.37
CA ASP A 357 -6.14 -12.86 1.59
C ASP A 357 -5.76 -13.24 3.04
N THR A 358 -5.22 -12.28 3.81
CA THR A 358 -4.56 -12.54 5.09
C THR A 358 -5.36 -11.88 6.24
N PRO A 359 -6.05 -12.66 7.09
CA PRO A 359 -6.92 -12.11 8.14
C PRO A 359 -6.18 -11.21 9.15
N GLU A 360 -4.98 -11.61 9.55
CA GLU A 360 -4.10 -10.89 10.48
C GLU A 360 -3.56 -9.55 9.96
N SER A 361 -3.63 -9.30 8.64
CA SER A 361 -2.98 -8.17 7.98
C SER A 361 -4.00 -7.29 7.22
N ASP A 362 -4.63 -7.82 6.16
CA ASP A 362 -5.59 -7.06 5.34
C ASP A 362 -6.89 -6.81 6.09
N ILE A 363 -7.51 -7.88 6.60
CA ILE A 363 -8.84 -7.82 7.20
C ILE A 363 -8.78 -7.10 8.53
N ARG A 364 -7.78 -7.44 9.36
CA ARG A 364 -7.47 -6.73 10.60
C ARG A 364 -7.25 -5.25 10.37
N GLY A 365 -6.33 -4.86 9.47
CA GLY A 365 -6.00 -3.45 9.24
C GLY A 365 -7.19 -2.66 8.68
N THR A 366 -7.95 -3.25 7.75
CA THR A 366 -9.18 -2.65 7.21
C THR A 366 -10.24 -2.44 8.29
N ASN A 367 -10.44 -3.42 9.17
CA ASN A 367 -11.39 -3.31 10.27
C ASN A 367 -10.96 -2.26 11.30
N GLU A 368 -9.70 -2.31 11.76
CA GLU A 368 -9.16 -1.35 12.74
C GLU A 368 -9.15 0.09 12.18
N PHE A 369 -8.92 0.28 10.86
CA PHE A 369 -9.01 1.62 10.25
C PHE A 369 -10.45 2.09 10.05
N ASN A 370 -11.39 1.19 9.73
CA ASN A 370 -12.82 1.52 9.64
C ASN A 370 -13.38 2.08 10.96
N GLU A 371 -12.81 1.73 12.12
CA GLU A 371 -13.22 2.26 13.43
C GLU A 371 -12.83 3.74 13.66
N ILE A 372 -11.86 4.27 12.90
CA ILE A 372 -11.34 5.65 13.05
C ILE A 372 -11.41 6.51 11.77
N SER A 373 -11.84 5.93 10.65
CA SER A 373 -12.00 6.59 9.35
C SER A 373 -13.34 7.32 9.25
N GLU A 374 -13.36 8.48 8.60
CA GLU A 374 -14.60 9.20 8.26
C GLU A 374 -15.41 8.48 7.16
N ASN A 375 -14.74 7.68 6.32
CA ASN A 375 -15.32 6.89 5.22
C ASN A 375 -15.44 5.41 5.62
N GLU A 376 -16.39 4.66 5.04
CA GLU A 376 -16.43 3.20 5.24
C GLU A 376 -15.19 2.52 4.61
N TRP A 377 -14.46 1.73 5.40
CA TRP A 377 -13.48 0.76 4.89
C TRP A 377 -14.08 -0.64 4.98
N TYR A 378 -14.24 -1.30 3.83
CA TYR A 378 -15.00 -2.54 3.71
C TYR A 378 -14.08 -3.73 3.42
N SER A 379 -13.92 -4.63 4.40
CA SER A 379 -13.04 -5.79 4.31
C SER A 379 -13.68 -6.95 3.52
N VAL A 380 -13.01 -7.37 2.46
CA VAL A 380 -13.39 -8.51 1.61
C VAL A 380 -12.25 -9.54 1.62
N LEU A 381 -12.54 -10.75 2.07
CA LEU A 381 -11.59 -11.86 2.13
C LEU A 381 -11.79 -12.81 0.94
N VAL A 382 -10.71 -13.12 0.22
CA VAL A 382 -10.68 -14.15 -0.85
C VAL A 382 -10.16 -15.50 -0.33
N LYS A 383 -10.38 -16.58 -1.08
CA LYS A 383 -9.92 -17.95 -0.76
C LYS A 383 -8.60 -18.34 -1.47
N THR A 384 -8.06 -17.45 -2.30
CA THR A 384 -6.99 -17.77 -3.25
C THR A 384 -5.58 -17.77 -2.66
N GLY A 385 -5.41 -17.34 -1.40
CA GLY A 385 -4.12 -17.15 -0.73
C GLY A 385 -4.02 -17.75 0.69
N VAL A 386 -3.55 -16.97 1.66
CA VAL A 386 -3.21 -17.41 3.03
C VAL A 386 -4.41 -17.98 3.79
N TRP A 387 -5.58 -17.33 3.73
CA TRP A 387 -6.79 -17.91 4.32
C TRP A 387 -7.31 -19.09 3.50
N GLN A 388 -7.72 -20.15 4.21
CA GLN A 388 -8.23 -21.40 3.62
C GLN A 388 -9.61 -21.73 4.17
N GLU A 389 -10.49 -22.19 3.28
CA GLU A 389 -11.89 -22.52 3.60
C GLU A 389 -11.98 -23.70 4.59
N GLY A 390 -13.00 -23.68 5.45
CA GLY A 390 -13.14 -24.61 6.58
C GLY A 390 -12.45 -24.13 7.87
N THR A 391 -11.64 -23.07 7.81
CA THR A 391 -11.13 -22.38 9.02
C THR A 391 -12.02 -21.19 9.39
N ILE A 392 -11.96 -20.73 10.65
CA ILE A 392 -12.59 -19.47 11.06
C ILE A 392 -11.51 -18.38 11.03
N PRO A 393 -11.65 -17.30 10.24
CA PRO A 393 -10.68 -16.21 10.23
C PRO A 393 -10.68 -15.50 11.60
N ARG A 394 -9.50 -15.32 12.19
CA ARG A 394 -9.32 -14.71 13.52
C ARG A 394 -9.91 -13.30 13.62
N TYR A 395 -9.84 -12.56 12.51
CA TYR A 395 -10.44 -11.25 12.32
C TYR A 395 -11.58 -11.42 11.29
N PRO A 396 -12.85 -11.22 11.67
CA PRO A 396 -13.97 -11.47 10.77
C PRO A 396 -14.05 -10.37 9.68
N PRO A 397 -14.04 -10.73 8.39
CA PRO A 397 -14.25 -9.77 7.31
C PRO A 397 -15.72 -9.39 7.17
N LYS A 398 -16.02 -8.22 6.62
CA LYS A 398 -17.41 -7.84 6.29
C LYS A 398 -17.99 -8.72 5.17
N LYS A 399 -17.15 -9.30 4.30
CA LYS A 399 -17.54 -10.26 3.24
C LYS A 399 -16.45 -11.31 3.00
N ILE A 400 -16.86 -12.55 2.71
CA ILE A 400 -16.02 -13.60 2.10
C ILE A 400 -16.53 -13.85 0.67
N VAL A 401 -15.60 -14.06 -0.27
CA VAL A 401 -15.83 -14.43 -1.68
C VAL A 401 -14.77 -15.44 -2.13
N ASN A 402 -14.90 -16.04 -3.31
CA ASN A 402 -13.95 -17.06 -3.74
C ASN A 402 -12.63 -16.45 -4.23
N ASN A 403 -12.72 -15.46 -5.12
CA ASN A 403 -11.59 -14.85 -5.84
C ASN A 403 -11.78 -13.33 -5.98
N ILE A 404 -10.81 -12.68 -6.63
CA ILE A 404 -10.81 -11.23 -6.91
C ILE A 404 -11.97 -10.77 -7.82
N TYR A 405 -12.40 -11.57 -8.79
CA TYR A 405 -13.53 -11.22 -9.66
C TYR A 405 -14.85 -11.14 -8.89
N ASP A 406 -15.13 -12.14 -8.04
CA ASP A 406 -16.26 -12.11 -7.12
C ASP A 406 -16.20 -10.89 -6.18
N ALA A 407 -15.00 -10.48 -5.74
CA ALA A 407 -14.80 -9.33 -4.86
C ALA A 407 -15.14 -8.00 -5.55
N VAL A 408 -14.59 -7.77 -6.75
CA VAL A 408 -14.86 -6.59 -7.58
C VAL A 408 -16.33 -6.54 -7.97
N LYS A 409 -16.89 -7.66 -8.42
CA LYS A 409 -18.30 -7.78 -8.80
C LYS A 409 -19.22 -7.45 -7.62
N PHE A 410 -18.97 -8.01 -6.45
CA PHE A 410 -19.73 -7.72 -5.23
C PHE A 410 -19.68 -6.24 -4.84
N ALA A 411 -18.52 -5.59 -4.94
CA ALA A 411 -18.39 -4.16 -4.65
C ALA A 411 -19.26 -3.32 -5.60
N VAL A 412 -19.14 -3.54 -6.91
CA VAL A 412 -19.96 -2.83 -7.92
C VAL A 412 -21.46 -3.10 -7.72
N GLU A 413 -21.87 -4.34 -7.52
CA GLU A 413 -23.29 -4.70 -7.32
C GLU A 413 -23.88 -4.07 -6.05
N ARG A 414 -23.13 -4.04 -4.92
CA ARG A 414 -23.58 -3.39 -3.67
C ARG A 414 -23.80 -1.89 -3.85
N GLU A 415 -22.90 -1.19 -4.53
CA GLU A 415 -23.01 0.26 -4.73
C GLU A 415 -24.10 0.61 -5.75
N GLN A 416 -24.29 -0.18 -6.81
CA GLN A 416 -25.44 -0.01 -7.70
C GLN A 416 -26.77 -0.24 -6.95
N GLN A 417 -26.86 -1.26 -6.09
CA GLN A 417 -28.06 -1.51 -5.27
C GLN A 417 -28.38 -0.33 -4.32
N LYS A 418 -27.37 0.30 -3.69
CA LYS A 418 -27.54 1.55 -2.93
C LYS A 418 -28.11 2.67 -3.82
N ILE A 419 -27.53 2.89 -5.01
CA ILE A 419 -27.97 3.94 -5.95
C ILE A 419 -29.42 3.73 -6.41
N TYR A 420 -29.81 2.50 -6.77
CA TYR A 420 -31.19 2.17 -7.12
C TYR A 420 -32.15 2.36 -5.94
N SER A 421 -31.77 1.92 -4.74
CA SER A 421 -32.59 2.06 -3.53
C SER A 421 -32.85 3.53 -3.18
N ASN A 422 -31.81 4.37 -3.23
CA ASN A 422 -31.94 5.81 -2.98
C ASN A 422 -32.80 6.50 -4.04
N ARG A 423 -32.67 6.12 -5.33
CA ARG A 423 -33.52 6.63 -6.41
C ARG A 423 -34.99 6.21 -6.28
N GLY A 424 -35.28 5.06 -5.67
CA GLY A 424 -36.64 4.63 -5.31
C GLY A 424 -37.26 5.59 -4.29
N HIS A 425 -36.65 5.72 -3.11
CA HIS A 425 -37.15 6.59 -2.03
C HIS A 425 -37.33 8.05 -2.46
N VAL A 426 -36.48 8.58 -3.34
CA VAL A 426 -36.63 9.95 -3.90
C VAL A 426 -37.85 10.05 -4.83
N ARG A 427 -38.18 9.00 -5.61
CA ARG A 427 -39.38 8.97 -6.45
C ARG A 427 -40.64 8.87 -5.60
N ASP A 428 -40.66 8.00 -4.60
CA ASP A 428 -41.81 7.80 -3.72
C ASP A 428 -42.10 9.09 -2.94
N GLY A 429 -41.09 9.73 -2.34
CA GLY A 429 -41.24 11.01 -1.66
C GLY A 429 -41.66 12.18 -2.56
N LEU A 430 -41.24 12.19 -3.84
CA LEU A 430 -41.76 13.13 -4.84
C LEU A 430 -43.24 12.86 -5.15
N GLN A 431 -43.64 11.58 -5.27
CA GLN A 431 -45.01 11.18 -5.58
C GLN A 431 -45.98 11.47 -4.42
N ASP A 432 -45.54 11.28 -3.18
CA ASP A 432 -46.27 11.72 -1.98
C ASP A 432 -46.41 13.24 -1.94
N SER A 433 -45.35 14.00 -2.24
CA SER A 433 -45.40 15.48 -2.30
C SER A 433 -46.35 16.00 -3.40
N LEU A 434 -46.58 15.24 -4.46
CA LEU A 434 -47.52 15.57 -5.53
C LEU A 434 -48.97 15.23 -5.14
N THR A 435 -49.19 14.12 -4.42
CA THR A 435 -50.54 13.79 -3.92
C THR A 435 -51.00 14.73 -2.80
N GLU A 436 -50.12 15.13 -1.87
CA GLU A 436 -50.44 16.15 -0.86
C GLU A 436 -50.83 17.52 -1.45
N ASN A 437 -50.19 17.93 -2.54
CA ASN A 437 -50.53 19.18 -3.24
C ASN A 437 -51.80 19.05 -4.09
N SER A 438 -52.09 17.86 -4.62
CA SER A 438 -53.35 17.60 -5.36
C SER A 438 -54.59 17.45 -4.45
N LEU A 439 -54.41 17.47 -3.12
CA LEU A 439 -55.49 17.43 -2.11
C LEU A 439 -55.76 18.83 -1.48
N LYS A 440 -55.21 19.91 -2.04
CA LYS A 440 -55.29 21.28 -1.50
C LYS A 440 -55.87 22.32 -2.47
N ASN A 441 -56.47 21.90 -3.59
CA ASN A 441 -57.24 22.73 -4.54
C ASN A 441 -58.67 22.19 -4.68
#